data_AF-A0A438B980-F1
#
_entry.id   AF-A0A438B980-F1
#
_cell.length_a   1.000
_cell.length_b   1.000
_cell.length_c   1.000
_cell.angle_alpha   90.00
_cell.angle_beta   90.00
_cell.angle_gamma   90.00
#
_symmetry.space_group_name_H-M   'P 1'
#
loop_
_entity.id
_entity.type
_entity.pdbx_description
1 polymer ?
#
loop_
_entity_poly.entity_id
_entity_poly.type
_entity_poly.pdbx_seq_one_letter_code
_entity_poly.pdbx_strand_id
1 'polypeptide(L)' 'MAGLAPDGARFMMRNTFTRADGTVAATVTSTGGWLDLAQRRLTSPPGDLHRMLRDLAPTEDFTELTTPLAKR' A
#
# COMPACT_ATOMS: atom_id res chain seq x y z
N MET A 1 7.09 -2.03 2.53
CA MET A 1 6.17 -1.25 1.69
C MET A 1 6.92 -0.76 0.47
N ALA A 2 6.40 -0.97 -0.74
CA ALA A 2 7.08 -0.58 -1.99
C ALA A 2 6.61 0.78 -2.52
N GLY A 3 5.48 1.29 -2.04
CA GLY A 3 5.05 2.64 -2.36
C GLY A 3 3.78 3.02 -1.64
N LEU A 4 3.59 4.32 -1.41
CA LEU A 4 2.43 4.87 -0.72
C LEU A 4 2.17 6.29 -1.21
N ALA A 5 0.91 6.62 -1.47
CA ALA A 5 0.53 8.01 -1.70
C ALA A 5 0.44 8.77 -0.36
N PRO A 6 0.73 10.09 -0.31
CA PRO A 6 0.67 10.87 0.94
C PRO A 6 -0.67 10.82 1.69
N ASP A 7 -1.76 10.57 0.97
CA ASP A 7 -3.12 10.45 1.49
C ASP A 7 -3.53 8.99 1.83
N GLY A 8 -2.64 8.03 1.59
CA GLY A 8 -2.86 6.59 1.78
C GLY A 8 -3.82 5.94 0.78
N ALA A 9 -4.35 6.69 -0.19
CA ALA A 9 -5.40 6.21 -1.10
C ALA A 9 -4.88 5.22 -2.15
N ARG A 10 -3.57 5.23 -2.42
CA ARG A 10 -2.85 4.24 -3.24
C ARG A 10 -1.65 3.70 -2.50
N PHE A 11 -1.37 2.42 -2.71
CA PHE A 11 -0.20 1.77 -2.13
C PHE A 11 0.34 0.66 -3.04
N MET A 12 1.60 0.32 -2.83
CA MET A 12 2.26 -0.86 -3.40
C MET A 12 2.79 -1.73 -2.25
N MET A 13 2.25 -2.94 -2.13
CA MET A 13 2.62 -3.90 -1.10
C MET A 13 3.56 -4.95 -1.71
N ARG A 14 4.67 -5.26 -1.04
CA ARG A 14 5.56 -6.36 -1.42
C ARG A 14 5.40 -7.50 -0.41
N ASN A 15 4.93 -8.63 -0.91
CA ASN A 15 4.77 -9.85 -0.14
C ASN A 15 5.83 -10.86 -0.59
N THR A 16 6.60 -11.38 0.36
CA THR A 16 7.53 -12.49 0.14
C THR A 16 6.91 -13.74 0.73
N PHE A 17 6.66 -14.73 -0.13
CA PHE A 17 6.07 -16.01 0.27
C PHE A 17 7.19 -17.03 0.40
N THR A 18 7.29 -17.65 1.58
CA THR A 18 8.29 -18.66 1.89
C THR A 18 7.65 -20.03 2.05
N ARG A 19 8.38 -21.08 1.64
CA ARG A 19 8.04 -22.46 1.98
C ARG A 19 8.34 -22.72 3.45
N ALA A 20 7.86 -23.86 3.97
CA ALA A 20 8.11 -24.27 5.36
C ALA A 20 9.60 -24.41 5.69
N ASP A 21 10.45 -24.70 4.70
CA ASP A 21 11.91 -24.79 4.84
C ASP A 21 12.64 -23.43 4.77
N GLY A 22 11.89 -22.32 4.64
CA GLY A 22 12.44 -20.98 4.53
C GLY A 22 12.82 -20.55 3.10
N THR A 23 12.77 -21.45 2.12
CA THR A 23 13.05 -21.10 0.72
C THR A 23 12.01 -20.12 0.20
N VAL A 24 12.45 -19.01 -0.40
CA VAL A 24 11.54 -18.07 -1.07
C VAL A 24 10.88 -18.77 -2.26
N ALA A 25 9.56 -18.86 -2.21
CA ALA A 25 8.75 -19.39 -3.31
C ALA A 25 8.44 -18.32 -4.34
N ALA A 26 8.10 -17.12 -3.88
CA ALA A 26 7.78 -15.98 -4.73
C ALA A 26 7.91 -14.66 -3.98
N THR A 27 8.15 -13.59 -4.73
CA THR A 27 7.96 -12.21 -4.29
C THR A 27 6.96 -11.56 -5.21
N VAL A 28 5.87 -11.04 -4.65
CA VAL A 28 4.78 -10.40 -5.41
C VAL A 28 4.66 -8.95 -4.96
N THR A 29 4.65 -8.04 -5.93
CA THR A 29 4.33 -6.63 -5.69
C THR A 29 2.91 -6.35 -6.20
N SER A 30 2.01 -6.01 -5.30
CA SER A 30 0.61 -5.69 -5.63
C SER A 30 0.38 -4.19 -5.55
N THR A 31 -0.29 -3.63 -6.56
CA THR A 31 -0.83 -2.27 -6.53
C THR A 31 -2.24 -2.32 -5.95
N GLY A 32 -2.56 -1.38 -5.06
CA GLY A 32 -3.85 -1.31 -4.41
C GLY A 32 -4.28 0.12 -4.11
N GLY A 33 -5.54 0.27 -3.70
CA GLY A 33 -6.07 1.53 -3.24
C GLY A 33 -7.20 1.35 -2.25
N TRP A 34 -7.37 2.34 -1.38
CA TRP A 34 -8.43 2.32 -0.38
C TRP A 34 -9.74 2.79 -1.01
N LEU A 35 -10.78 1.95 -0.95
CA LEU A 35 -12.02 2.16 -1.68
C LEU A 35 -13.16 2.45 -0.71
N ASP A 36 -13.85 3.57 -0.93
CA ASP A 36 -15.20 3.75 -0.39
C ASP A 36 -16.14 2.81 -1.15
N LEU A 37 -16.69 1.81 -0.46
CA LEU A 37 -17.54 0.80 -1.10
C LEU A 37 -18.90 1.35 -1.53
N ALA A 38 -19.44 2.35 -0.83
CA ALA A 38 -20.71 2.96 -1.18
C ALA A 38 -20.56 3.86 -2.42
N GLN A 39 -19.50 4.66 -2.47
CA GLN A 39 -19.22 5.56 -3.60
C GLN A 39 -18.51 4.87 -4.77
N ARG A 40 -17.93 3.68 -4.54
CA ARG A 40 -17.06 2.96 -5.47
C ARG A 40 -15.94 3.85 -6.03
N ARG A 41 -15.33 4.65 -5.16
CA ARG A 41 -14.26 5.60 -5.48
C ARG A 41 -13.12 5.46 -4.50
N LEU A 42 -11.91 5.77 -4.97
CA LEU A 42 -10.76 5.84 -4.08
C LEU A 42 -10.98 6.95 -3.04
N THR A 43 -10.58 6.67 -1.81
CA THR A 43 -10.66 7.57 -0.67
C THR A 43 -9.44 7.35 0.22
N SER A 44 -9.25 8.19 1.24
CA SER A 44 -8.23 7.94 2.26
C SER A 44 -8.67 6.81 3.21
N PRO A 45 -7.75 5.96 3.67
CA PRO A 45 -8.05 4.99 4.72
C PRO A 45 -8.42 5.67 6.04
N PRO A 46 -9.12 4.97 6.96
CA PRO A 46 -9.29 5.43 8.34
C PRO A 46 -7.95 5.85 8.96
N GLY A 47 -7.95 6.88 9.80
CA GLY A 47 -6.72 7.53 10.27
C GLY A 47 -5.72 6.56 10.92
N ASP A 48 -6.22 5.59 11.67
CA ASP A 48 -5.38 4.59 12.35
C ASP A 48 -4.69 3.67 11.35
N LEU A 49 -5.41 3.26 10.31
CA LEU A 49 -4.85 2.44 9.25
C LEU A 49 -3.88 3.24 8.37
N HIS A 50 -4.18 4.51 8.10
CA HIS A 50 -3.24 5.38 7.40
C HIS A 50 -1.91 5.47 8.16
N ARG A 51 -1.96 5.62 9.49
CA ARG A 51 -0.78 5.60 10.35
C ARG A 51 -0.03 4.27 10.22
N MET A 52 -0.72 3.14 10.36
CA MET A 52 -0.12 1.81 10.21
C MET A 52 0.55 1.61 8.85
N LEU A 53 -0.06 2.08 7.76
CA LEU A 53 0.54 2.01 6.42
C LEU A 53 1.85 2.80 6.35
N ARG A 54 1.91 3.99 6.95
CA ARG A 54 3.16 4.79 6.99
C ARG A 54 4.24 4.18 7.88
N ASP A 55 3.86 3.45 8.92
CA ASP A 55 4.78 2.83 9.87
C ASP A 55 5.39 1.52 9.32
N LEU A 56 4.85 0.96 8.23
CA LEU A 56 5.43 -0.23 7.60
C LEU A 56 6.81 0.09 6.99
N ALA A 57 7.79 -0.75 7.32
CA ALA A 57 9.16 -0.61 6.81
C ALA A 57 9.18 -0.48 5.27
N PRO A 58 9.80 0.56 4.70
CA PRO A 58 9.93 0.72 3.27
C PRO A 58 10.86 -0.35 2.69
N THR A 59 10.62 -0.76 1.45
CA THR A 59 11.61 -1.50 0.67
C THR A 59 12.67 -0.53 0.14
N GLU A 60 13.82 -1.05 -0.29
CA GLU A 60 14.93 -0.25 -0.83
C GLU A 60 14.52 0.64 -2.02
N ASP A 61 13.56 0.14 -2.82
CA ASP A 61 13.01 0.77 -4.01
C ASP A 61 11.67 1.46 -3.76
N PHE A 62 11.40 1.87 -2.52
CA PHE A 62 10.17 2.57 -2.17
C PHE A 62 9.97 3.83 -3.03
N THR A 63 8.73 4.05 -3.47
CA THR A 63 8.34 5.26 -4.22
C THR A 63 7.11 5.93 -3.63
N GLU A 64 7.15 7.25 -3.49
CA GLU A 64 5.96 8.03 -3.15
C GLU A 64 5.03 8.08 -4.36
N LEU A 65 3.77 7.68 -4.18
CA LEU A 65 2.77 7.62 -5.24
C LEU A 65 1.99 8.93 -5.33
N THR A 66 1.44 9.21 -6.51
CA THR A 66 0.54 10.36 -6.68
C THR A 66 -0.80 10.13 -6.00
N THR A 67 -1.26 11.14 -5.26
CA THR A 67 -2.61 11.18 -4.70
C THR A 67 -3.65 11.18 -5.85
N PRO A 68 -4.66 10.30 -5.81
CA PRO A 68 -5.80 10.37 -6.71
C PRO A 68 -6.86 11.39 -6.26
N LEU A 69 -6.73 11.93 -5.04
CA LEU A 69 -7.70 12.86 -4.47
C LEU A 69 -7.33 14.27 -4.90
N ALA A 70 -8.23 14.93 -5.62
CA ALA A 70 -8.03 16.32 -6.02
C ALA A 70 -7.82 17.19 -4.77
N LYS A 71 -6.88 18.14 -4.85
CA LYS A 71 -6.78 19.23 -3.87
C LYS A 71 -8.11 19.99 -3.92
N ARG A 72 -8.88 19.93 -2.84
CA ARG A 72 -10.06 20.79 -2.68
C ARG A 72 -9.61 22.23 -2.46
#